data_AF-A0A974X1U9-F1
#
_entry.id   AF-A0A974X1U9-F1
#
_cell.length_a   1.000
_cell.length_b   1.000
_cell.length_c   1.000
_cell.angle_alpha   90.00
_cell.angle_beta   90.00
_cell.angle_gamma   90.00
#
_symmetry.space_group_name_H-M   'P 1'
#
loop_
_entity.id
_entity.type
_entity.pdbx_description
1 polymer ?
#
loop_
_entity_poly.entity_id
_entity_poly.type
_entity_poly.pdbx_seq_one_letter_code
_entity_poly.pdbx_strand_id
1 'polypeptide(L)'
;MSWDGKDFSKPLIMLDFTTVQDAINKNAYEPDEDVEKLISENMTSERLIALLRSKGMVKEACDFMSFCVNRRVGVWWAYLCVETVNKEIEEEYKRNPLTFEERQKKEVKERVAEWKDTSELDAIKDQYMGNISNFKASMDKLSGPRITDPKDPLKGTQDLIHSQMDKNSLDFSVKEIQKAIGNMDPKAVSEARDLLNKGYAKYEARHGIHPLKAIEQELMKGIAPEPVPEDTSLRDKYFATIQSKIESIKQYINDSMGKHFPLNIPGLPKQASKEKIDGALFAAKRWILAPTDANGKIAMDSARKVASEPEGFCALSAFWSCTNLTPGEKTQVVPPPGLYSNGIKSTVFMCAMKKGGNKKYDERYEDFFNIGIDCVCGIKTWDEAWKKEAARIVGKDNSKNLESQYGFGREAPQPE
;
A
#
# COMPACT_ATOMS: atom_id res chain seq x y z
N MET A 1 14.54 28.59 -8.57
CA MET A 1 15.05 29.00 -7.25
C MET A 1 16.44 28.41 -7.10
N SER A 2 17.47 29.24 -6.91
CA SER A 2 18.82 28.78 -6.55
C SER A 2 18.86 28.52 -5.05
N TRP A 3 19.13 27.28 -4.65
CA TRP A 3 19.36 26.89 -3.25
C TRP A 3 20.58 27.64 -2.70
N ASP A 4 20.44 28.30 -1.54
CA ASP A 4 21.47 29.15 -0.94
C ASP A 4 22.33 28.45 0.12
N GLY A 5 22.10 27.15 0.34
CA GLY A 5 22.86 26.34 1.28
C GLY A 5 22.43 26.44 2.73
N LYS A 6 21.35 27.17 3.07
CA LYS A 6 20.98 27.47 4.46
C LYS A 6 19.83 26.64 5.04
N ASP A 7 19.25 25.73 4.27
CA ASP A 7 18.08 24.96 4.73
C ASP A 7 18.37 24.02 5.92
N PHE A 8 19.64 23.64 6.12
CA PHE A 8 20.05 22.92 7.32
C PHE A 8 20.86 23.83 8.23
N SER A 9 20.30 24.14 9.41
CA SER A 9 21.00 24.93 10.44
C SER A 9 22.22 24.22 11.04
N LYS A 10 22.40 22.92 10.77
CA LYS A 10 23.47 22.06 11.29
C LYS A 10 23.90 21.03 10.23
N PRO A 11 25.19 20.60 10.24
CA PRO A 11 25.66 19.53 9.37
C PRO A 11 25.00 18.17 9.70
N LEU A 12 24.78 17.31 8.69
CA LEU A 12 24.20 15.98 8.86
C LEU A 12 25.31 14.98 9.24
N ILE A 13 25.77 15.06 10.49
CA ILE A 13 26.96 14.35 11.00
C ILE A 13 26.85 12.82 11.06
N MET A 14 25.64 12.25 10.98
CA MET A 14 25.41 10.79 11.06
C MET A 14 25.11 10.12 9.72
N LEU A 15 25.53 10.73 8.60
CA LEU A 15 25.51 10.07 7.30
C LEU A 15 26.81 9.27 7.10
N ASP A 16 26.69 7.96 6.83
CA ASP A 16 27.83 7.08 6.51
C ASP A 16 28.38 7.38 5.10
N PHE A 17 27.52 7.84 4.18
CA PHE A 17 27.89 8.16 2.80
C PHE A 17 27.71 9.66 2.52
N THR A 18 28.82 10.35 2.25
CA THR A 18 28.84 11.79 2.01
C THR A 18 28.45 12.18 0.59
N THR A 19 28.58 11.24 -0.37
CA THR A 19 28.20 11.43 -1.77
C THR A 19 27.09 10.47 -2.21
N VAL A 20 26.30 10.89 -3.20
CA VAL A 20 25.27 10.04 -3.81
C VAL A 20 25.89 8.79 -4.44
N GLN A 21 27.06 8.94 -5.07
CA GLN A 21 27.77 7.85 -5.71
C GLN A 21 28.24 6.79 -4.70
N ASP A 22 28.62 7.20 -3.48
CA ASP A 22 28.95 6.25 -2.42
C ASP A 22 27.73 5.44 -1.99
N ALA A 23 26.56 6.07 -1.84
CA ALA A 23 25.33 5.35 -1.52
C ALA A 23 24.96 4.32 -2.61
N ILE A 24 25.10 4.69 -3.89
CA ILE A 24 24.88 3.78 -5.04
C ILE A 24 25.87 2.62 -5.00
N ASN A 25 27.17 2.91 -4.94
CA ASN A 25 28.22 1.90 -5.10
C ASN A 25 28.41 1.02 -3.87
N LYS A 26 28.30 1.58 -2.66
CA LYS A 26 28.64 0.90 -1.40
C LYS A 26 27.41 0.38 -0.67
N ASN A 27 26.23 0.94 -0.92
CA ASN A 27 24.99 0.54 -0.24
C ASN A 27 23.86 0.17 -1.19
N ALA A 28 24.15 -0.03 -2.48
CA ALA A 28 23.18 -0.45 -3.49
C ALA A 28 21.91 0.42 -3.52
N TYR A 29 22.08 1.74 -3.39
CA TYR A 29 20.98 2.66 -3.65
C TYR A 29 20.66 2.68 -5.15
N GLU A 30 19.39 2.43 -5.48
CA GLU A 30 18.86 2.48 -6.83
C GLU A 30 17.90 3.68 -6.92
N PRO A 31 18.30 4.81 -7.52
CA PRO A 31 17.41 5.96 -7.67
C PRO A 31 16.31 5.66 -8.69
N ASP A 32 15.10 6.13 -8.42
CA ASP A 32 14.02 6.13 -9.41
C ASP A 32 14.36 7.12 -10.55
N GLU A 33 13.74 6.94 -11.72
CA GLU A 33 14.05 7.71 -12.95
C GLU A 33 14.01 9.24 -12.73
N ASP A 34 13.05 9.72 -11.94
CA ASP A 34 12.92 11.14 -11.63
C ASP A 34 13.99 11.65 -10.67
N VAL A 35 14.48 10.79 -9.77
CA VAL A 35 15.60 11.11 -8.88
C VAL A 35 16.91 11.07 -9.65
N GLU A 36 17.09 10.10 -10.54
CA GLU A 36 18.29 9.94 -11.38
C GLU A 36 18.57 11.20 -12.20
N LYS A 37 17.53 11.80 -12.80
CA LYS A 37 17.62 13.07 -13.54
C LYS A 37 18.13 14.25 -12.71
N LEU A 38 18.06 14.17 -11.39
CA LEU A 38 18.52 15.22 -10.48
C LEU A 38 19.96 15.03 -10.02
N ILE A 39 20.54 13.84 -10.18
CA ILE A 39 21.87 13.51 -9.70
C ILE A 39 22.91 14.09 -10.65
N SER A 40 23.81 14.92 -10.11
CA SER A 40 24.98 15.42 -10.84
C SER A 40 26.24 14.68 -10.40
N GLU A 41 27.27 14.72 -11.26
CA GLU A 41 28.60 14.23 -10.89
C GLU A 41 29.08 14.93 -9.60
N ASN A 42 29.58 14.16 -8.64
CA ASN A 42 30.01 14.63 -7.31
C ASN A 42 28.93 15.28 -6.42
N MET A 43 27.65 14.98 -6.63
CA MET A 43 26.58 15.46 -5.74
C MET A 43 26.75 14.86 -4.33
N THR A 44 26.70 15.73 -3.31
CA THR A 44 26.71 15.30 -1.90
C THR A 44 25.34 14.78 -1.49
N SER A 45 25.31 13.85 -0.53
CA SER A 45 24.06 13.28 -0.01
C SER A 45 23.17 14.37 0.62
N GLU A 46 23.76 15.30 1.37
CA GLU A 46 23.03 16.43 1.97
C GLU A 46 22.35 17.29 0.89
N ARG A 47 23.04 17.53 -0.24
CA ARG A 47 22.51 18.33 -1.33
C ARG A 47 21.36 17.64 -2.05
N LEU A 48 21.45 16.32 -2.28
CA LEU A 48 20.35 15.57 -2.89
C LEU A 48 19.12 15.55 -1.96
N ILE A 49 19.31 15.32 -0.66
CA ILE A 49 18.22 15.35 0.35
C ILE A 49 17.53 16.73 0.34
N ALA A 50 18.28 17.82 0.38
CA ALA A 50 17.72 19.17 0.31
C ALA A 50 16.98 19.43 -1.01
N LEU A 51 17.56 19.01 -2.13
CA LEU A 51 16.98 19.20 -3.46
C LEU A 51 15.65 18.45 -3.60
N LEU A 52 15.57 17.19 -3.15
CA LEU A 52 14.34 16.40 -3.15
C LEU A 52 13.25 17.06 -2.30
N ARG A 53 13.60 17.51 -1.09
CA ARG A 53 12.67 18.26 -0.23
C ARG A 53 12.15 19.52 -0.93
N SER A 54 13.03 20.33 -1.52
CA SER A 54 12.65 21.57 -2.20
C SER A 54 11.71 21.38 -3.40
N LYS A 55 11.70 20.16 -3.96
CA LYS A 55 10.82 19.74 -5.06
C LYS A 55 9.52 19.08 -4.58
N GLY A 56 9.30 18.97 -3.27
CA GLY A 56 8.16 18.25 -2.69
C GLY A 56 8.27 16.72 -2.77
N MET A 57 9.45 16.19 -3.14
CA MET A 57 9.74 14.76 -3.25
C MET A 57 10.19 14.20 -1.89
N VAL A 58 9.35 14.37 -0.87
CA VAL A 58 9.70 14.11 0.55
C VAL A 58 9.86 12.62 0.82
N LYS A 59 9.04 11.79 0.16
CA LYS A 59 9.17 10.33 0.19
C LYS A 59 10.53 9.91 -0.33
N GLU A 60 10.91 10.37 -1.52
CA GLU A 60 12.18 10.03 -2.16
C GLU A 60 13.36 10.54 -1.32
N ALA A 61 13.20 11.68 -0.66
CA ALA A 61 14.20 12.19 0.28
C ALA A 61 14.37 11.26 1.50
N CYS A 62 13.27 10.74 2.06
CA CYS A 62 13.32 9.73 3.12
C CYS A 62 13.94 8.41 2.63
N ASP A 63 13.54 7.95 1.45
CA ASP A 63 14.05 6.73 0.84
C ASP A 63 15.56 6.85 0.65
N PHE A 64 16.07 7.90 0.00
CA PHE A 64 17.50 8.12 -0.17
C PHE A 64 18.24 8.27 1.17
N MET A 65 17.67 9.00 2.13
CA MET A 65 18.27 9.16 3.47
C MET A 65 18.44 7.82 4.18
N SER A 66 17.53 6.86 4.00
CA SER A 66 17.65 5.51 4.56
C SER A 66 18.88 4.74 4.05
N PHE A 67 19.38 5.09 2.86
CA PHE A 67 20.61 4.53 2.28
C PHE A 67 21.87 5.28 2.71
N CYS A 68 21.74 6.48 3.25
CA CYS A 68 22.87 7.32 3.64
C CYS A 68 23.15 7.30 5.13
N VAL A 69 22.14 7.07 5.96
CA VAL A 69 22.22 7.17 7.41
C VAL A 69 23.00 6.01 8.03
N ASN A 70 23.76 6.31 9.09
CA ASN A 70 24.39 5.29 9.91
C ASN A 70 23.38 4.24 10.37
N ARG A 71 23.74 2.95 10.28
CA ARG A 71 22.84 1.81 10.59
C ARG A 71 22.06 1.99 11.89
N ARG A 72 22.74 2.34 12.98
CA ARG A 72 22.11 2.49 14.30
C ARG A 72 21.14 3.67 14.34
N VAL A 73 21.54 4.78 13.73
CA VAL A 73 20.72 6.00 13.63
C VAL A 73 19.51 5.77 12.73
N GLY A 74 19.66 5.02 11.65
CA GLY A 74 18.56 4.65 10.76
C GLY A 74 17.50 3.77 11.44
N VAL A 75 17.93 2.78 12.22
CA VAL A 75 16.99 1.95 13.01
C VAL A 75 16.32 2.77 14.10
N TRP A 76 17.04 3.70 14.74
CA TRP A 76 16.46 4.63 15.72
C TRP A 76 15.43 5.56 15.09
N TRP A 77 15.71 6.10 13.90
CA TRP A 77 14.77 6.90 13.13
C TRP A 77 13.51 6.11 12.79
N ALA A 78 13.64 4.88 12.26
CA ALA A 78 12.51 4.01 11.98
C ALA A 78 11.66 3.75 13.24
N TYR A 79 12.30 3.48 14.38
CA TYR A 79 11.63 3.31 15.68
C TYR A 79 10.82 4.55 16.08
N LEU A 80 11.38 5.75 15.91
CA LEU A 80 10.68 7.01 16.21
C LEU A 80 9.49 7.25 15.27
N CYS A 81 9.57 6.89 14.00
CA CYS A 81 8.43 6.96 13.07
C CYS A 81 7.28 6.06 13.54
N VAL A 82 7.58 4.82 13.94
CA VAL A 82 6.60 3.88 14.48
C VAL A 82 5.94 4.43 15.75
N GLU A 83 6.74 4.92 16.70
CA GLU A 83 6.24 5.55 17.93
C GLU A 83 5.36 6.76 17.66
N THR A 84 5.73 7.57 16.67
CA THR A 84 4.98 8.79 16.30
C THR A 84 3.60 8.43 15.76
N VAL A 85 3.52 7.47 14.84
CA VAL A 85 2.23 7.02 14.30
C VAL A 85 1.38 6.33 15.35
N ASN A 86 1.98 5.50 16.21
CA ASN A 86 1.22 4.83 17.26
C ASN A 86 0.63 5.84 18.26
N LYS A 87 1.36 6.89 18.62
CA LYS A 87 0.85 8.00 19.45
C LYS A 87 -0.23 8.79 18.74
N GLU A 88 -0.03 9.14 17.48
CA GLU A 88 -1.03 9.84 16.66
C GLU A 88 -2.36 9.07 16.64
N ILE A 89 -2.32 7.76 16.39
CA ILE A 89 -3.49 6.89 16.37
C ILE A 89 -4.14 6.81 17.75
N GLU A 90 -3.37 6.67 18.82
CA GLU A 90 -3.87 6.59 20.19
C GLU A 90 -4.54 7.91 20.62
N GLU A 91 -3.91 9.05 20.34
CA GLU A 91 -4.45 10.38 20.64
C GLU A 91 -5.71 10.68 19.84
N GLU A 92 -5.77 10.26 18.57
CA GLU A 92 -6.99 10.36 17.77
C GLU A 92 -8.09 9.47 18.33
N TYR A 93 -7.78 8.24 18.74
CA TYR A 93 -8.76 7.35 19.36
C TYR A 93 -9.29 7.92 20.69
N LYS A 94 -8.44 8.56 21.50
CA LYS A 94 -8.87 9.27 22.72
C LYS A 94 -9.81 10.44 22.43
N ARG A 95 -9.56 11.18 21.34
CA ARG A 95 -10.41 12.30 20.91
C ARG A 95 -11.73 11.83 20.29
N ASN A 96 -11.68 10.72 19.54
CA ASN A 96 -12.82 10.13 18.87
C ASN A 96 -12.75 8.59 19.01
N PRO A 97 -13.47 7.98 19.97
CA PRO A 97 -13.36 6.56 20.31
C PRO A 97 -13.94 5.62 19.24
N LEU A 98 -14.37 6.15 18.10
CA LEU A 98 -14.70 5.36 16.93
C LEU A 98 -13.41 4.86 16.27
N THR A 99 -13.41 3.58 15.91
CA THR A 99 -12.37 3.00 15.05
C THR A 99 -12.34 3.71 13.70
N PHE A 100 -11.22 3.59 12.97
CA PHE A 100 -11.10 4.16 11.62
C PHE A 100 -12.24 3.71 10.70
N GLU A 101 -12.62 2.43 10.75
CA GLU A 101 -13.71 1.89 9.94
C GLU A 101 -15.08 2.43 10.34
N GLU A 102 -15.34 2.61 11.65
CA GLU A 102 -16.57 3.22 12.13
C GLU A 102 -16.66 4.69 11.73
N ARG A 103 -15.54 5.42 11.75
CA ARG A 103 -15.48 6.81 11.28
C ARG A 103 -15.76 6.90 9.79
N GLN A 104 -15.12 6.07 8.98
CA GLN A 104 -15.39 6.01 7.54
C GLN A 104 -16.87 5.68 7.26
N LYS A 105 -17.44 4.70 7.97
CA LYS A 105 -18.87 4.39 7.85
C LYS A 105 -19.76 5.57 8.25
N LYS A 106 -19.41 6.27 9.33
CA LYS A 106 -20.13 7.44 9.81
C LYS A 106 -20.05 8.60 8.82
N GLU A 107 -18.86 8.94 8.32
CA GLU A 107 -18.64 10.00 7.32
C GLU A 107 -19.38 9.70 6.02
N VAL A 108 -19.32 8.47 5.53
CA VAL A 108 -20.09 8.05 4.35
C VAL A 108 -21.59 8.22 4.61
N LYS A 109 -22.08 7.79 5.78
CA LYS A 109 -23.50 7.94 6.15
C LYS A 109 -23.92 9.41 6.25
N GLU A 110 -23.09 10.27 6.83
CA GLU A 110 -23.33 11.70 6.95
C GLU A 110 -23.31 12.39 5.59
N ARG A 111 -22.31 12.10 4.74
CA ARG A 111 -22.26 12.62 3.36
C ARG A 111 -23.45 12.18 2.52
N VAL A 112 -23.86 10.92 2.64
CA VAL A 112 -25.07 10.40 1.98
C VAL A 112 -26.33 11.11 2.49
N ALA A 113 -26.38 11.49 3.76
CA ALA A 113 -27.50 12.26 4.32
C ALA A 113 -27.48 13.75 3.91
N GLU A 114 -26.30 14.32 3.65
CA GLU A 114 -26.12 15.68 3.13
C GLU A 114 -26.46 15.82 1.65
N TRP A 115 -26.43 14.71 0.90
CA TRP A 115 -26.92 14.65 -0.48
C TRP A 115 -28.44 14.80 -0.51
N LYS A 116 -28.89 16.05 -0.49
CA LYS A 116 -30.30 16.45 -0.64
C LYS A 116 -30.83 16.19 -2.05
N ASP A 117 -29.93 16.11 -3.03
CA ASP A 117 -30.26 15.83 -4.41
C ASP A 117 -29.43 14.65 -4.93
N THR A 118 -30.08 13.50 -5.07
CA THR A 118 -29.48 12.31 -5.68
C THR A 118 -29.64 12.31 -7.20
N SER A 119 -30.18 13.38 -7.81
CA SER A 119 -30.47 13.46 -9.25
C SER A 119 -29.26 13.12 -10.11
N GLU A 120 -28.05 13.55 -9.73
CA GLU A 120 -26.82 13.20 -10.47
C GLU A 120 -26.48 11.70 -10.39
N LEU A 121 -26.68 11.06 -9.22
CA LEU A 121 -26.45 9.62 -9.06
C LEU A 121 -27.54 8.79 -9.73
N ASP A 122 -28.78 9.26 -9.67
CA ASP A 122 -29.91 8.68 -10.38
C ASP A 122 -29.67 8.78 -11.90
N ALA A 123 -29.17 9.92 -12.39
CA ALA A 123 -28.79 10.11 -13.79
C ALA A 123 -27.63 9.20 -14.22
N ILE A 124 -26.57 9.08 -13.41
CA ILE A 124 -25.45 8.15 -13.68
C ILE A 124 -25.95 6.70 -13.72
N LYS A 125 -26.84 6.33 -12.81
CA LYS A 125 -27.43 4.99 -12.75
C LYS A 125 -28.32 4.72 -13.95
N ASP A 126 -29.20 5.64 -14.31
CA ASP A 126 -30.10 5.50 -15.46
C ASP A 126 -29.31 5.46 -16.77
N GLN A 127 -28.25 6.25 -16.88
CA GLN A 127 -27.28 6.17 -17.97
C GLN A 127 -26.63 4.78 -18.04
N TYR A 128 -26.15 4.24 -16.92
CA TYR A 128 -25.57 2.89 -16.88
C TYR A 128 -26.58 1.81 -17.27
N MET A 129 -27.82 1.90 -16.77
CA MET A 129 -28.89 0.97 -17.12
C MET A 129 -29.30 1.07 -18.60
N GLY A 130 -29.32 2.28 -19.15
CA GLY A 130 -29.51 2.53 -20.58
C GLY A 130 -28.40 1.91 -21.42
N ASN A 131 -27.14 2.09 -21.03
CA ASN A 131 -25.98 1.47 -21.68
C ASN A 131 -26.06 -0.06 -21.66
N ILE A 132 -26.47 -0.66 -20.53
CA ILE A 132 -26.70 -2.11 -20.42
C ILE A 132 -27.82 -2.55 -21.37
N SER A 133 -28.91 -1.79 -21.47
CA SER A 133 -30.03 -2.11 -22.37
C SER A 133 -29.64 -2.01 -23.84
N ASN A 134 -28.92 -0.95 -24.24
CA ASN A 134 -28.41 -0.76 -25.59
C ASN A 134 -27.39 -1.84 -25.99
N PHE A 135 -26.55 -2.26 -25.04
CA PHE A 135 -25.62 -3.36 -25.23
C PHE A 135 -26.38 -4.68 -25.46
N LYS A 136 -27.40 -4.98 -24.65
CA LYS A 136 -28.27 -6.15 -24.86
C LYS A 136 -28.94 -6.13 -26.24
N ALA A 137 -29.51 -4.99 -26.64
CA ALA A 137 -30.15 -4.85 -27.95
C ALA A 137 -29.17 -5.00 -29.13
N SER A 138 -27.94 -4.51 -28.99
CA SER A 138 -26.88 -4.68 -30.00
C SER A 138 -26.44 -6.13 -30.11
N MET A 139 -26.31 -6.81 -28.97
CA MET A 139 -25.98 -8.23 -28.92
C MET A 139 -27.11 -9.09 -29.50
N ASP A 140 -28.38 -8.77 -29.24
CA ASP A 140 -29.53 -9.47 -29.83
C ASP A 140 -29.58 -9.34 -31.36
N LYS A 141 -29.17 -8.18 -31.89
CA LYS A 141 -29.03 -7.97 -33.35
C LYS A 141 -27.87 -8.79 -33.93
N LEU A 142 -26.75 -8.90 -33.22
CA LEU A 142 -25.58 -9.66 -33.64
C LEU A 142 -25.79 -11.18 -33.55
N SER A 143 -26.60 -11.66 -32.58
CA SER A 143 -26.93 -13.08 -32.44
C SER A 143 -27.87 -13.61 -33.53
N GLY A 144 -28.48 -12.73 -34.33
CA GLY A 144 -29.46 -13.09 -35.36
C GLY A 144 -30.77 -13.64 -34.78
N PRO A 145 -31.73 -14.06 -35.64
CA PRO A 145 -32.94 -14.72 -35.19
C PRO A 145 -32.60 -15.97 -34.37
N ARG A 146 -33.34 -16.22 -33.28
CA ARG A 146 -33.19 -17.48 -32.53
C ARG A 146 -33.39 -18.63 -33.50
N ILE A 147 -32.36 -19.45 -33.65
CA ILE A 147 -32.40 -20.73 -34.32
C ILE A 147 -33.43 -21.56 -33.57
N THR A 148 -34.47 -22.03 -34.25
CA THR A 148 -35.55 -22.80 -33.62
C THR A 148 -35.42 -24.29 -33.87
N ASP A 149 -34.58 -24.70 -34.83
CA ASP A 149 -34.35 -26.11 -35.12
C ASP A 149 -33.40 -26.72 -34.06
N PRO A 150 -33.87 -27.68 -33.23
CA PRO A 150 -33.04 -28.32 -32.22
C PRO A 150 -31.92 -29.21 -32.81
N LYS A 151 -31.94 -29.49 -34.12
CA LYS A 151 -30.90 -30.26 -34.81
C LYS A 151 -29.80 -29.38 -35.42
N ASP A 152 -29.99 -28.06 -35.43
CA ASP A 152 -28.97 -27.14 -35.95
C ASP A 152 -27.74 -27.14 -35.01
N PRO A 153 -26.53 -27.41 -35.51
CA PRO A 153 -25.32 -27.53 -34.69
C PRO A 153 -24.95 -26.23 -33.97
N LEU A 154 -25.47 -25.07 -34.39
CA LEU A 154 -25.24 -23.78 -33.76
C LEU A 154 -26.27 -23.44 -32.68
N LYS A 155 -27.36 -24.20 -32.57
CA LYS A 155 -28.43 -23.97 -31.58
C LYS A 155 -27.92 -23.99 -30.15
N GLY A 156 -27.09 -24.97 -29.80
CA GLY A 156 -26.49 -25.08 -28.46
C GLY A 156 -25.61 -23.88 -28.12
N THR A 157 -24.87 -23.36 -29.09
CA THR A 157 -24.03 -22.17 -28.93
C THR A 157 -24.86 -20.89 -28.78
N GLN A 158 -25.92 -20.73 -29.58
CA GLN A 158 -26.81 -19.56 -29.49
C GLN A 158 -27.65 -19.57 -28.21
N ASP A 159 -28.13 -20.75 -27.77
CA ASP A 159 -28.83 -20.90 -26.49
C ASP A 159 -27.89 -20.69 -25.30
N LEU A 160 -26.63 -21.10 -25.41
CA LEU A 160 -25.62 -20.77 -24.42
C LEU A 160 -25.39 -19.24 -24.40
N ILE A 161 -25.18 -18.58 -25.54
CA ILE A 161 -25.01 -17.12 -25.61
C ILE A 161 -26.21 -16.39 -25.00
N HIS A 162 -27.44 -16.74 -25.35
CA HIS A 162 -28.63 -16.10 -24.77
C HIS A 162 -28.81 -16.44 -23.28
N SER A 163 -28.57 -17.69 -22.85
CA SER A 163 -28.58 -18.11 -21.44
C SER A 163 -27.51 -17.37 -20.62
N GLN A 164 -26.34 -17.09 -21.21
CA GLN A 164 -25.28 -16.28 -20.61
C GLN A 164 -25.65 -14.79 -20.55
N MET A 165 -26.29 -14.26 -21.58
CA MET A 165 -26.77 -12.87 -21.61
C MET A 165 -27.93 -12.61 -20.63
N ASP A 166 -28.84 -13.56 -20.48
CA ASP A 166 -29.93 -13.53 -19.49
C ASP A 166 -29.41 -13.72 -18.06
N LYS A 167 -28.27 -14.40 -17.89
CA LYS A 167 -27.64 -14.67 -16.59
C LYS A 167 -26.57 -13.67 -16.16
N ASN A 168 -26.29 -12.61 -16.92
CA ASN A 168 -25.29 -11.61 -16.54
C ASN A 168 -25.75 -10.69 -15.39
N SER A 169 -25.74 -11.26 -14.17
CA SER A 169 -24.83 -10.79 -13.11
C SER A 169 -23.40 -11.00 -13.62
N LEU A 170 -22.55 -9.97 -13.54
CA LEU A 170 -21.21 -9.82 -14.12
C LEU A 170 -20.18 -10.94 -13.81
N ASP A 171 -20.55 -11.96 -13.04
CA ASP A 171 -19.61 -12.83 -12.29
C ASP A 171 -19.24 -14.15 -13.01
N PHE A 172 -20.00 -14.56 -14.04
CA PHE A 172 -19.77 -15.85 -14.72
C PHE A 172 -18.85 -15.72 -15.96
N SER A 173 -18.79 -14.54 -16.59
CA SER A 173 -18.22 -14.37 -17.93
C SER A 173 -16.70 -14.46 -17.96
N VAL A 174 -15.98 -13.98 -16.94
CA VAL A 174 -14.51 -13.97 -16.98
C VAL A 174 -13.93 -15.39 -16.87
N LYS A 175 -14.50 -16.26 -16.03
CA LYS A 175 -13.99 -17.63 -15.81
C LYS A 175 -14.25 -18.56 -16.99
N GLU A 176 -15.43 -18.54 -17.61
CA GLU A 176 -15.72 -19.41 -18.75
C GLU A 176 -15.14 -18.87 -20.06
N ILE A 177 -14.99 -17.54 -20.23
CA ILE A 177 -14.22 -16.99 -21.36
C ILE A 177 -12.74 -17.38 -21.23
N GLN A 178 -12.15 -17.31 -20.03
CA GLN A 178 -10.77 -17.78 -19.81
C GLN A 178 -10.62 -19.29 -20.04
N LYS A 179 -11.61 -20.09 -19.65
CA LYS A 179 -11.63 -21.54 -19.87
C LYS A 179 -11.89 -21.91 -21.34
N ALA A 180 -12.72 -21.15 -22.06
CA ALA A 180 -12.95 -21.32 -23.49
C ALA A 180 -11.71 -20.89 -24.30
N ILE A 181 -11.07 -19.78 -23.95
CA ILE A 181 -9.81 -19.33 -24.55
C ILE A 181 -8.68 -20.34 -24.25
N GLY A 182 -8.65 -20.91 -23.04
CA GLY A 182 -7.69 -21.96 -22.67
C GLY A 182 -7.89 -23.31 -23.38
N ASN A 183 -9.08 -23.56 -23.93
CA ASN A 183 -9.43 -24.78 -24.66
C ASN A 183 -9.47 -24.61 -26.19
N MET A 184 -9.31 -23.38 -26.70
CA MET A 184 -9.22 -23.13 -28.13
C MET A 184 -7.80 -23.43 -28.62
N ASP A 185 -7.69 -24.00 -29.83
CA ASP A 185 -6.40 -24.15 -30.51
C ASP A 185 -5.71 -22.77 -30.57
N PRO A 186 -4.49 -22.62 -30.00
CA PRO A 186 -3.76 -21.36 -30.02
C PRO A 186 -3.63 -20.77 -31.41
N LYS A 187 -3.60 -21.62 -32.44
CA LYS A 187 -3.57 -21.19 -33.84
C LYS A 187 -4.88 -20.50 -34.26
N ALA A 188 -6.04 -21.05 -33.88
CA ALA A 188 -7.34 -20.47 -34.16
C ALA A 188 -7.56 -19.14 -33.41
N VAL A 189 -7.06 -19.02 -32.17
CA VAL A 189 -7.11 -17.77 -31.40
C VAL A 189 -6.22 -16.69 -32.04
N SER A 190 -5.03 -17.08 -32.51
CA SER A 190 -4.15 -16.18 -33.25
C SER A 190 -4.77 -15.72 -34.57
N GLU A 191 -5.36 -16.64 -35.34
CA GLU A 191 -6.02 -16.33 -36.61
C GLU A 191 -7.24 -15.41 -36.42
N ALA A 192 -8.03 -15.62 -35.36
CA ALA A 192 -9.15 -14.76 -35.00
C ALA A 192 -8.68 -13.35 -34.60
N ARG A 193 -7.60 -13.25 -33.83
CA ARG A 193 -7.00 -11.97 -33.43
C ARG A 193 -6.43 -11.23 -34.65
N ASP A 194 -5.79 -11.93 -35.58
CA ASP A 194 -5.28 -11.34 -36.82
C ASP A 194 -6.40 -10.86 -37.74
N LEU A 195 -7.50 -11.60 -37.84
CA LEU A 195 -8.69 -11.18 -38.60
C LEU A 195 -9.34 -9.94 -37.97
N LEU A 196 -9.44 -9.90 -36.64
CA LEU A 196 -9.97 -8.75 -35.91
C LEU A 196 -9.10 -7.50 -36.13
N ASN A 197 -7.78 -7.65 -36.00
CA ASN A 197 -6.82 -6.55 -36.23
C ASN A 197 -6.84 -6.07 -37.67
N LYS A 198 -6.97 -6.96 -38.66
CA LYS A 198 -7.18 -6.60 -40.07
C LYS A 198 -8.50 -5.85 -40.27
N GLY A 199 -9.55 -6.22 -39.54
CA GLY A 199 -10.83 -5.51 -39.51
C GLY A 199 -10.69 -4.09 -38.95
N TYR A 200 -9.98 -3.94 -37.83
CA TYR A 200 -9.71 -2.63 -37.21
C TYR A 200 -8.86 -1.74 -38.11
N ALA A 201 -7.80 -2.27 -38.71
CA ALA A 201 -6.96 -1.53 -39.65
C ALA A 201 -7.76 -1.07 -40.89
N LYS A 202 -8.65 -1.90 -41.43
CA LYS A 202 -9.54 -1.50 -42.54
C LYS A 202 -10.54 -0.41 -42.12
N TYR A 203 -11.11 -0.52 -40.92
CA TYR A 203 -12.01 0.50 -40.39
C TYR A 203 -11.27 1.82 -40.18
N GLU A 204 -10.09 1.78 -39.56
CA GLU A 204 -9.27 2.96 -39.29
C GLU A 204 -8.76 3.62 -40.58
N ALA A 205 -8.36 2.84 -41.59
CA ALA A 205 -8.02 3.36 -42.91
C ALA A 205 -9.21 4.05 -43.61
N ARG A 206 -10.44 3.59 -43.35
CA ARG A 206 -11.66 4.15 -43.95
C ARG A 206 -12.20 5.37 -43.21
N HIS A 207 -12.08 5.38 -41.88
CA HIS A 207 -12.74 6.35 -41.01
C HIS A 207 -11.76 7.30 -40.29
N GLY A 208 -10.45 7.09 -40.42
CA GLY A 208 -9.40 7.90 -39.80
C GLY A 208 -9.35 7.79 -38.27
N ILE A 209 -10.07 6.82 -37.68
CA ILE A 209 -10.16 6.63 -36.24
C ILE A 209 -10.26 5.15 -35.90
N HIS A 210 -9.54 4.73 -34.87
CA HIS A 210 -9.64 3.38 -34.34
C HIS A 210 -11.08 3.09 -33.87
N PRO A 211 -11.69 1.95 -34.24
CA PRO A 211 -13.12 1.70 -33.99
C PRO A 211 -13.53 1.78 -32.52
N LEU A 212 -12.67 1.34 -31.59
CA LEU A 212 -12.95 1.47 -30.14
C LEU A 212 -13.02 2.94 -29.68
N LYS A 213 -12.20 3.82 -30.27
CA LYS A 213 -12.17 5.25 -29.97
C LYS A 213 -13.35 5.99 -30.61
N ALA A 214 -13.84 5.50 -31.76
CA ALA A 214 -15.06 6.01 -32.40
C ALA A 214 -16.31 5.69 -31.56
N ILE A 215 -16.37 4.47 -31.00
CA ILE A 215 -17.45 4.07 -30.07
C ILE A 215 -17.42 4.94 -28.82
N GLU A 216 -16.23 5.19 -28.26
CA GLU A 216 -16.05 6.08 -27.11
C GLU A 216 -16.50 7.51 -27.42
N GLN A 217 -16.18 8.04 -28.61
CA GLN A 217 -16.58 9.41 -29.00
C GLN A 217 -18.09 9.57 -29.23
N GLU A 218 -18.77 8.57 -29.80
CA GLU A 218 -20.22 8.62 -29.97
C GLU A 218 -20.99 8.49 -28.65
N LEU A 219 -20.46 7.70 -27.70
CA LEU A 219 -21.01 7.63 -26.34
C LEU A 219 -20.97 8.99 -25.63
N MET A 220 -20.03 9.87 -25.99
CA MET A 220 -19.84 11.18 -25.37
C MET A 220 -20.68 12.30 -26.02
N LYS A 221 -21.30 12.08 -27.18
CA LYS A 221 -22.08 13.13 -27.90
C LYS A 221 -23.54 13.27 -27.44
N GLY A 222 -24.06 12.36 -26.62
CA GLY A 222 -25.48 12.34 -26.20
C GLY A 222 -25.83 13.14 -24.93
N ILE A 223 -24.93 14.00 -24.43
CA ILE A 223 -25.04 14.67 -23.12
C ILE A 223 -25.85 15.97 -23.21
N ALA A 224 -27.12 15.91 -23.57
CA ALA A 224 -28.05 17.02 -23.38
C ALA A 224 -29.33 16.51 -22.70
N PRO A 225 -29.64 16.96 -21.46
CA PRO A 225 -30.79 16.46 -20.72
C PRO A 225 -32.09 17.15 -21.18
N GLU A 226 -33.13 16.36 -21.44
CA GLU A 226 -34.52 16.82 -21.40
C GLU A 226 -35.12 16.56 -20.00
N PRO A 227 -36.05 17.40 -19.51
CA PRO A 227 -36.63 17.26 -18.18
C PRO A 227 -37.96 16.49 -18.17
N VAL A 228 -38.14 15.55 -17.22
CA VAL A 228 -39.44 14.92 -16.88
C VAL A 228 -39.38 14.30 -15.47
N PRO A 229 -40.51 13.83 -14.86
CA PRO A 229 -41.57 14.53 -14.13
C PRO A 229 -41.54 14.34 -12.59
N GLU A 230 -42.35 15.13 -11.87
CA GLU A 230 -42.25 15.44 -10.42
C GLU A 230 -42.86 14.45 -9.39
N ASP A 231 -43.45 13.31 -9.77
CA ASP A 231 -44.22 12.52 -8.78
C ASP A 231 -43.33 11.78 -7.75
N THR A 232 -43.31 12.34 -6.54
CA THR A 232 -42.44 12.01 -5.41
C THR A 232 -42.84 10.71 -4.68
N SER A 233 -44.10 10.25 -4.82
CA SER A 233 -44.65 9.09 -4.08
C SER A 233 -44.16 7.73 -4.59
N LEU A 234 -43.93 7.62 -5.90
CA LEU A 234 -43.35 6.43 -6.52
C LEU A 234 -41.85 6.31 -6.26
N ARG A 235 -41.18 7.47 -6.09
CA ARG A 235 -39.74 7.58 -5.82
C ARG A 235 -39.35 6.87 -4.52
N ASP A 236 -40.09 7.13 -3.44
CA ASP A 236 -39.77 6.58 -2.11
C ASP A 236 -39.96 5.05 -2.02
N LYS A 237 -41.03 4.53 -2.62
CA LYS A 237 -41.26 3.07 -2.69
C LYS A 237 -40.20 2.36 -3.55
N TYR A 238 -39.74 3.03 -4.60
CA TYR A 238 -38.70 2.52 -5.47
C TYR A 238 -37.33 2.51 -4.77
N PHE A 239 -36.98 3.57 -4.05
CA PHE A 239 -35.75 3.64 -3.25
C PHE A 239 -35.71 2.60 -2.12
N ALA A 240 -36.80 2.41 -1.40
CA ALA A 240 -36.88 1.38 -0.35
C ALA A 240 -36.64 -0.04 -0.92
N THR A 241 -37.18 -0.30 -2.12
CA THR A 241 -37.00 -1.58 -2.82
C THR A 241 -35.55 -1.76 -3.30
N ILE A 242 -34.91 -0.71 -3.78
CA ILE A 242 -33.50 -0.75 -4.22
C ILE A 242 -32.56 -0.94 -3.04
N GLN A 243 -32.77 -0.22 -1.93
CA GLN A 243 -31.94 -0.39 -0.74
C GLN A 243 -32.02 -1.82 -0.18
N SER A 244 -33.22 -2.38 -0.12
CA SER A 244 -33.42 -3.78 0.29
C SER A 244 -32.66 -4.75 -0.63
N LYS A 245 -32.68 -4.51 -1.95
CA LYS A 245 -31.90 -5.30 -2.90
C LYS A 245 -30.40 -5.13 -2.74
N ILE A 246 -29.89 -3.90 -2.58
CA ILE A 246 -28.47 -3.65 -2.34
C ILE A 246 -28.00 -4.37 -1.08
N GLU A 247 -28.78 -4.34 0.00
CA GLU A 247 -28.39 -4.99 1.25
C GLU A 247 -28.43 -6.51 1.12
N SER A 248 -29.42 -7.06 0.40
CA SER A 248 -29.46 -8.49 0.05
C SER A 248 -28.28 -8.92 -0.83
N ILE A 249 -27.81 -8.06 -1.75
CA ILE A 249 -26.64 -8.31 -2.60
C ILE A 249 -25.36 -8.25 -1.76
N LYS A 250 -25.21 -7.28 -0.85
CA LYS A 250 -24.07 -7.23 0.09
C LYS A 250 -24.02 -8.44 1.00
N GLN A 251 -25.18 -8.84 1.55
CA GLN A 251 -25.28 -10.03 2.39
C GLN A 251 -24.91 -11.28 1.57
N TYR A 252 -25.43 -11.40 0.35
CA TYR A 252 -25.10 -12.49 -0.57
C TYR A 252 -23.63 -12.49 -0.99
N ILE A 253 -23.03 -11.33 -1.27
CA ILE A 253 -21.60 -11.18 -1.57
C ILE A 253 -20.79 -11.57 -0.34
N ASN A 254 -21.14 -11.12 0.86
CA ASN A 254 -20.44 -11.52 2.09
C ASN A 254 -20.57 -13.02 2.36
N ASP A 255 -21.75 -13.60 2.15
CA ASP A 255 -22.00 -15.03 2.36
C ASP A 255 -21.33 -15.89 1.28
N SER A 256 -21.33 -15.43 0.01
CA SER A 256 -20.70 -16.13 -1.12
C SER A 256 -19.19 -15.96 -1.13
N MET A 257 -18.67 -14.78 -0.81
CA MET A 257 -17.25 -14.54 -0.54
C MET A 257 -16.84 -15.37 0.67
N GLY A 258 -17.58 -15.37 1.77
CA GLY A 258 -17.29 -16.23 2.93
C GLY A 258 -17.26 -17.73 2.60
N LYS A 259 -18.12 -18.19 1.70
CA LYS A 259 -18.18 -19.61 1.24
C LYS A 259 -17.13 -19.99 0.20
N HIS A 260 -16.80 -19.11 -0.75
CA HIS A 260 -15.93 -19.42 -1.89
C HIS A 260 -14.51 -18.83 -1.76
N PHE A 261 -14.36 -17.81 -0.93
CA PHE A 261 -13.13 -17.14 -0.57
C PHE A 261 -13.16 -16.81 0.92
N PRO A 262 -13.20 -17.82 1.81
CA PRO A 262 -13.09 -17.54 3.24
C PRO A 262 -11.86 -16.65 3.42
N LEU A 263 -12.05 -15.39 3.82
CA LEU A 263 -10.94 -14.49 4.15
C LEU A 263 -10.08 -15.09 5.27
N ASN A 264 -10.62 -16.08 5.99
CA ASN A 264 -9.84 -17.17 6.60
C ASN A 264 -9.26 -18.09 5.52
N ILE A 265 -8.26 -17.62 4.76
CA ILE A 265 -7.36 -18.55 4.08
C ILE A 265 -6.63 -19.27 5.22
N PRO A 266 -6.81 -20.59 5.42
CA PRO A 266 -6.10 -21.31 6.47
C PRO A 266 -4.60 -21.16 6.19
N GLY A 267 -3.90 -20.40 7.03
CA GLY A 267 -2.48 -20.11 6.86
C GLY A 267 -2.14 -18.65 6.48
N LEU A 268 -3.11 -17.77 6.17
CA LEU A 268 -2.80 -16.34 6.23
C LEU A 268 -2.56 -15.95 7.70
N PRO A 269 -1.47 -15.23 8.02
CA PRO A 269 -1.19 -14.86 9.39
C PRO A 269 -2.34 -13.99 9.91
N LYS A 270 -3.02 -14.47 10.96
CA LYS A 270 -3.94 -13.63 11.73
C LYS A 270 -3.21 -12.35 12.11
N GLN A 271 -3.91 -11.21 12.03
CA GLN A 271 -3.38 -9.93 12.50
C GLN A 271 -2.73 -10.14 13.87
N ALA A 272 -1.48 -9.72 14.00
CA ALA A 272 -0.71 -10.06 15.17
C ALA A 272 -1.34 -9.43 16.43
N SER A 273 -1.27 -10.14 17.55
CA SER A 273 -1.72 -9.57 18.81
C SER A 273 -0.87 -8.36 19.19
N LYS A 274 -1.49 -7.38 19.86
CA LYS A 274 -0.80 -6.18 20.34
C LYS A 274 0.50 -6.51 21.11
N GLU A 275 0.47 -7.54 21.96
CA GLU A 275 1.65 -8.01 22.69
C GLU A 275 2.82 -8.42 21.77
N LYS A 276 2.54 -9.08 20.64
CA LYS A 276 3.58 -9.46 19.67
C LYS A 276 4.13 -8.25 18.94
N ILE A 277 3.26 -7.29 18.61
CA ILE A 277 3.62 -6.02 17.96
C ILE A 277 4.54 -5.22 18.88
N ASP A 278 4.13 -5.01 20.13
CA ASP A 278 4.90 -4.33 21.16
C ASP A 278 6.23 -5.06 21.43
N GLY A 279 6.22 -6.39 21.43
CA GLY A 279 7.41 -7.22 21.58
C GLY A 279 8.45 -7.03 20.47
N ALA A 280 8.02 -6.91 19.22
CA ALA A 280 8.92 -6.61 18.10
C ALA A 280 9.53 -5.22 18.22
N LEU A 281 8.72 -4.21 18.51
CA LEU A 281 9.19 -2.84 18.70
C LEU A 281 10.17 -2.74 19.88
N PHE A 282 9.90 -3.44 20.98
CA PHE A 282 10.80 -3.53 22.13
C PHE A 282 12.12 -4.22 21.78
N ALA A 283 12.09 -5.27 20.96
CA ALA A 283 13.31 -5.93 20.51
C ALA A 283 14.18 -5.01 19.63
N ALA A 284 13.57 -4.21 18.75
CA ALA A 284 14.27 -3.16 18.00
C ALA A 284 14.93 -2.14 18.95
N LYS A 285 14.18 -1.62 19.94
CA LYS A 285 14.69 -0.71 20.97
C LYS A 285 15.87 -1.32 21.74
N ARG A 286 15.78 -2.60 22.11
CA ARG A 286 16.86 -3.33 22.80
C ARG A 286 18.14 -3.36 21.96
N TRP A 287 18.03 -3.60 20.65
CA TRP A 287 19.17 -3.54 19.75
C TRP A 287 19.72 -2.12 19.58
N ILE A 288 18.85 -1.11 19.46
CA ILE A 288 19.27 0.30 19.41
C ILE A 288 20.11 0.68 20.64
N LEU A 289 19.75 0.17 21.83
CA LEU A 289 20.50 0.43 23.06
C LEU A 289 21.82 -0.36 23.13
N ALA A 290 21.81 -1.63 22.73
CA ALA A 290 22.97 -2.50 22.63
C ALA A 290 23.01 -3.24 21.27
N PRO A 291 23.71 -2.71 20.26
CA PRO A 291 23.71 -3.27 18.90
C PRO A 291 24.62 -4.50 18.81
N THR A 292 24.20 -5.61 19.42
CA THR A 292 24.91 -6.89 19.39
C THR A 292 24.17 -7.90 18.50
N ASP A 293 24.89 -8.86 17.92
CA ASP A 293 24.28 -9.92 17.11
C ASP A 293 23.25 -10.75 17.90
N ALA A 294 23.46 -10.92 19.21
CA ALA A 294 22.50 -11.58 20.10
C ALA A 294 21.18 -10.81 20.19
N ASN A 295 21.23 -9.48 20.36
CA ASN A 295 20.04 -8.64 20.33
C ASN A 295 19.42 -8.60 18.93
N GLY A 296 20.23 -8.68 17.87
CA GLY A 296 19.76 -8.82 16.49
C GLY A 296 18.92 -10.06 16.28
N LYS A 297 19.38 -11.21 16.80
CA LYS A 297 18.61 -12.47 16.76
C LYS A 297 17.26 -12.35 17.46
N ILE A 298 17.22 -11.72 18.63
CA ILE A 298 15.97 -11.46 19.37
C ILE A 298 15.02 -10.58 18.53
N ALA A 299 15.55 -9.57 17.83
CA ALA A 299 14.78 -8.73 16.93
C ALA A 299 14.21 -9.53 15.75
N MET A 300 15.00 -10.38 15.11
CA MET A 300 14.55 -11.28 14.03
C MET A 300 13.42 -12.21 14.49
N ASP A 301 13.60 -12.90 15.62
CA ASP A 301 12.64 -13.86 16.16
C ASP A 301 11.33 -13.19 16.58
N SER A 302 11.39 -11.94 17.04
CA SER A 302 10.21 -11.14 17.36
C SER A 302 9.51 -10.65 16.09
N ALA A 303 10.26 -10.18 15.10
CA ALA A 303 9.74 -9.68 13.84
C ALA A 303 8.99 -10.74 13.02
N ARG A 304 9.49 -11.98 12.98
CA ARG A 304 8.82 -13.11 12.30
C ARG A 304 7.38 -13.32 12.73
N LYS A 305 7.02 -12.90 13.95
CA LYS A 305 5.66 -13.04 14.49
C LYS A 305 4.71 -11.94 14.01
N VAL A 306 5.23 -10.85 13.44
CA VAL A 306 4.51 -9.62 13.08
C VAL A 306 4.99 -9.01 11.76
N ALA A 307 5.47 -9.84 10.82
CA ALA A 307 6.14 -9.37 9.61
C ALA A 307 5.29 -8.48 8.69
N SER A 308 3.98 -8.43 8.88
CA SER A 308 3.05 -7.55 8.15
C SER A 308 2.89 -6.15 8.76
N GLU A 309 3.51 -5.90 9.91
CA GLU A 309 3.36 -4.65 10.67
C GLU A 309 4.67 -3.81 10.60
N PRO A 310 4.58 -2.47 10.68
CA PRO A 310 5.77 -1.63 10.65
C PRO A 310 6.74 -1.92 11.82
N GLU A 311 6.22 -2.32 12.98
CA GLU A 311 7.02 -2.79 14.12
C GLU A 311 7.90 -4.00 13.77
N GLY A 312 7.37 -4.90 12.93
CA GLY A 312 8.10 -6.07 12.45
C GLY A 312 9.25 -5.69 11.54
N PHE A 313 9.00 -4.80 10.57
CA PHE A 313 10.06 -4.29 9.69
C PHE A 313 11.10 -3.45 10.44
N CYS A 314 10.70 -2.71 11.47
CA CYS A 314 11.64 -2.00 12.34
C CYS A 314 12.59 -2.97 13.04
N ALA A 315 12.07 -4.09 13.54
CA ALA A 315 12.86 -5.14 14.19
C ALA A 315 13.74 -5.92 13.19
N LEU A 316 13.26 -6.18 11.97
CA LEU A 316 14.10 -6.73 10.90
C LEU A 316 15.24 -5.78 10.51
N SER A 317 14.97 -4.48 10.47
CA SER A 317 15.99 -3.47 10.18
C SER A 317 17.11 -3.48 11.23
N ALA A 318 16.77 -3.68 12.51
CA ALA A 318 17.73 -3.87 13.58
C ALA A 318 18.58 -5.13 13.38
N PHE A 319 17.95 -6.26 13.03
CA PHE A 319 18.65 -7.51 12.72
C PHE A 319 19.57 -7.38 11.50
N TRP A 320 19.09 -6.80 10.40
CA TRP A 320 19.89 -6.59 9.18
C TRP A 320 21.00 -5.55 9.34
N SER A 321 20.94 -4.73 10.39
CA SER A 321 22.01 -3.80 10.75
C SER A 321 23.17 -4.48 11.49
N CYS A 322 23.02 -5.73 11.93
CA CYS A 322 24.06 -6.50 12.63
C CYS A 322 25.25 -6.83 11.73
N THR A 323 26.32 -7.36 12.34
CA THR A 323 27.51 -7.82 11.60
C THR A 323 27.40 -9.26 11.14
N ASN A 324 26.46 -10.03 11.71
CA ASN A 324 26.24 -11.43 11.38
C ASN A 324 24.73 -11.77 11.30
N LEU A 325 24.28 -12.26 10.15
CA LEU A 325 22.91 -12.75 9.92
C LEU A 325 22.68 -14.18 10.44
N THR A 326 23.73 -14.89 10.86
CA THR A 326 23.64 -16.24 11.44
C THR A 326 24.25 -16.29 12.86
N PRO A 327 23.68 -15.55 13.86
CA PRO A 327 24.26 -15.52 15.20
C PRO A 327 24.23 -16.90 15.86
N GLY A 328 25.43 -17.39 16.20
CA GLY A 328 25.67 -18.69 16.83
C GLY A 328 26.10 -19.81 15.88
N GLU A 329 26.17 -19.55 14.57
CA GLU A 329 26.71 -20.50 13.60
C GLU A 329 28.22 -20.31 13.37
N LYS A 330 28.89 -21.34 12.86
CA LYS A 330 30.34 -21.31 12.58
C LYS A 330 30.70 -20.37 11.43
N THR A 331 29.80 -20.18 10.47
CA THR A 331 30.02 -19.32 9.31
C THR A 331 29.31 -17.99 9.53
N GLN A 332 30.09 -16.91 9.57
CA GLN A 332 29.56 -15.56 9.63
C GLN A 332 29.00 -15.16 8.27
N VAL A 333 27.74 -14.73 8.24
CA VAL A 333 27.09 -14.19 7.04
C VAL A 333 26.90 -12.68 7.23
N VAL A 334 27.65 -11.88 6.48
CA VAL A 334 27.52 -10.41 6.54
C VAL A 334 26.27 -9.98 5.76
N PRO A 335 25.46 -9.02 6.26
CA PRO A 335 24.33 -8.52 5.50
C PRO A 335 24.78 -7.87 4.18
N PRO A 336 24.10 -8.15 3.06
CA PRO A 336 24.41 -7.50 1.80
C PRO A 336 24.14 -5.98 1.86
N PRO A 337 24.83 -5.18 1.03
CA PRO A 337 24.56 -3.76 0.86
C PRO A 337 23.07 -3.47 0.63
N GLY A 338 22.57 -2.38 1.21
CA GLY A 338 21.19 -1.93 1.03
C GLY A 338 20.12 -2.71 1.78
N LEU A 339 20.43 -3.86 2.39
CA LEU A 339 19.41 -4.68 3.07
C LEU A 339 18.76 -3.97 4.26
N TYR A 340 19.58 -3.40 5.15
CA TYR A 340 19.07 -2.67 6.31
C TYR A 340 18.36 -1.36 5.88
N SER A 341 18.89 -0.66 4.88
CA SER A 341 18.30 0.56 4.31
C SER A 341 16.92 0.30 3.72
N ASN A 342 16.75 -0.80 2.98
CA ASN A 342 15.45 -1.23 2.50
C ASN A 342 14.48 -1.59 3.63
N GLY A 343 14.97 -2.16 4.74
CA GLY A 343 14.17 -2.37 5.94
C GLY A 343 13.66 -1.05 6.55
N ILE A 344 14.54 -0.06 6.68
CA ILE A 344 14.20 1.28 7.20
C ILE A 344 13.19 1.96 6.26
N LYS A 345 13.48 2.00 4.96
CA LYS A 345 12.57 2.50 3.91
C LYS A 345 11.18 1.88 4.03
N SER A 346 11.11 0.55 4.11
CA SER A 346 9.83 -0.18 4.21
C SER A 346 9.10 0.16 5.51
N THR A 347 9.81 0.28 6.62
CA THR A 347 9.23 0.68 7.91
C THR A 347 8.58 2.06 7.82
N VAL A 348 9.31 3.06 7.29
CA VAL A 348 8.81 4.44 7.13
C VAL A 348 7.59 4.48 6.20
N PHE A 349 7.66 3.77 5.08
CA PHE A 349 6.54 3.64 4.14
C PHE A 349 5.30 3.02 4.78
N MET A 350 5.45 1.91 5.52
CA MET A 350 4.34 1.27 6.22
C MET A 350 3.76 2.16 7.33
N CYS A 351 4.60 2.94 8.02
CA CYS A 351 4.13 3.95 8.97
C CYS A 351 3.26 5.02 8.29
N ALA A 352 3.67 5.51 7.11
CA ALA A 352 2.90 6.51 6.37
C ALA A 352 1.54 5.95 5.93
N MET A 353 1.49 4.68 5.53
CA MET A 353 0.28 3.98 5.10
C MET A 353 -0.61 3.43 6.24
N LYS A 354 -0.16 3.47 7.49
CA LYS A 354 -0.88 2.84 8.61
C LYS A 354 -2.27 3.45 8.75
N LYS A 355 -3.32 2.63 8.82
CA LYS A 355 -4.70 3.13 8.95
C LYS A 355 -4.93 3.75 10.33
N GLY A 356 -5.81 4.73 10.40
CA GLY A 356 -6.11 5.47 11.63
C GLY A 356 -5.35 6.79 11.73
N GLY A 357 -5.44 7.44 12.89
CA GLY A 357 -4.87 8.77 13.11
C GLY A 357 -5.64 9.88 12.41
N ASN A 358 -5.08 11.09 12.43
CA ASN A 358 -5.64 12.29 11.81
C ASN A 358 -4.79 12.86 10.68
N LYS A 359 -3.57 12.35 10.47
CA LYS A 359 -2.67 12.81 9.42
C LYS A 359 -2.79 11.98 8.16
N LYS A 360 -2.66 12.63 7.01
CA LYS A 360 -2.60 12.00 5.69
C LYS A 360 -1.20 11.48 5.39
N TYR A 361 -1.09 10.73 4.29
CA TYR A 361 0.15 10.12 3.82
C TYR A 361 1.30 11.14 3.67
N ASP A 362 1.09 12.25 2.95
CA ASP A 362 2.14 13.25 2.72
C ASP A 362 2.55 13.98 4.01
N GLU A 363 1.57 14.29 4.87
CA GLU A 363 1.81 14.95 6.17
C GLU A 363 2.67 14.08 7.09
N ARG A 364 2.45 12.75 7.08
CA ARG A 364 3.29 11.82 7.82
C ARG A 364 4.70 11.74 7.28
N TYR A 365 4.88 11.78 5.97
CA TYR A 365 6.22 11.82 5.38
C TYR A 365 6.98 13.09 5.76
N GLU A 366 6.31 14.24 5.83
CA GLU A 366 6.94 15.46 6.36
C GLU A 366 7.38 15.30 7.81
N ASP A 367 6.54 14.72 8.68
CA ASP A 367 6.95 14.42 10.06
C ASP A 367 8.16 13.49 10.11
N PHE A 368 8.12 12.38 9.36
CA PHE A 368 9.19 11.38 9.35
C PHE A 368 10.48 11.93 8.79
N PHE A 369 10.39 12.76 7.74
CA PHE A 369 11.53 13.47 7.18
C PHE A 369 12.18 14.35 8.25
N ASN A 370 11.39 15.18 8.95
CA ASN A 370 11.90 16.05 9.99
C ASN A 370 12.51 15.26 11.17
N ILE A 371 11.88 14.16 11.60
CA ILE A 371 12.46 13.25 12.60
C ILE A 371 13.79 12.69 12.11
N GLY A 372 13.86 12.29 10.84
CA GLY A 372 15.09 11.78 10.23
C GLY A 372 16.20 12.81 10.20
N ILE A 373 15.90 14.05 9.81
CA ILE A 373 16.83 15.19 9.87
C ILE A 373 17.33 15.41 11.30
N ASP A 374 16.44 15.42 12.29
CA ASP A 374 16.83 15.56 13.70
C ASP A 374 17.74 14.42 14.17
N CYS A 375 17.50 13.19 13.73
CA CYS A 375 18.36 12.05 14.01
C CYS A 375 19.74 12.20 13.37
N VAL A 376 19.81 12.56 12.08
CA VAL A 376 21.10 12.67 11.36
C VAL A 376 21.92 13.89 11.78
N CYS A 377 21.27 14.93 12.29
CA CYS A 377 21.92 16.07 12.95
C CYS A 377 22.43 15.74 14.37
N GLY A 378 22.09 14.57 14.92
CA GLY A 378 22.39 14.22 16.31
C GLY A 378 21.57 14.99 17.35
N ILE A 379 20.42 15.57 16.97
CA ILE A 379 19.51 16.26 17.88
C ILE A 379 18.66 15.25 18.64
N LYS A 380 18.08 14.27 17.95
CA LYS A 380 17.28 13.19 18.56
C LYS A 380 18.10 11.91 18.65
N THR A 381 18.83 11.74 19.76
CA THR A 381 19.57 10.49 20.04
C THR A 381 18.81 9.57 21.01
N TRP A 382 19.22 8.31 21.09
CA TRP A 382 18.67 7.33 22.03
C TRP A 382 19.09 7.58 23.49
N ASP A 383 20.02 8.51 23.76
CA ASP A 383 20.51 8.78 25.12
C ASP A 383 19.42 9.33 26.03
N GLU A 384 18.52 10.16 25.50
CA GLU A 384 17.38 10.66 26.26
C GLU A 384 16.36 9.56 26.57
N ALA A 385 16.13 8.67 25.60
CA ALA A 385 15.27 7.51 25.79
C ALA A 385 15.83 6.57 26.87
N TRP A 386 17.16 6.39 26.88
CA TRP A 386 17.87 5.66 27.93
C TRP A 386 17.71 6.33 29.29
N LYS A 387 17.94 7.65 29.40
CA LYS A 387 17.78 8.39 30.67
C LYS A 387 16.37 8.25 31.25
N LYS A 388 15.33 8.33 30.41
CA LYS A 388 13.94 8.15 30.85
C LYS A 388 13.66 6.71 31.31
N GLU A 389 14.16 5.72 30.57
CA GLU A 389 14.00 4.30 30.95
C GLU A 389 14.75 3.98 32.24
N ALA A 390 16.00 4.43 32.35
CA ALA A 390 16.82 4.31 33.55
C ALA A 390 16.13 4.97 34.76
N ALA A 391 15.56 6.17 34.61
CA ALA A 391 14.82 6.83 35.68
C ALA A 391 13.55 6.04 36.09
N ARG A 392 12.81 5.47 35.13
CA ARG A 392 11.63 4.62 35.39
C ARG A 392 11.99 3.36 36.17
N ILE A 393 13.16 2.80 35.89
CA ILE A 393 13.66 1.58 36.53
C ILE A 393 14.26 1.89 37.90
N VAL A 394 15.05 2.95 38.05
CA VAL A 394 15.63 3.38 39.34
C VAL A 394 14.53 3.81 40.32
N GLY A 395 13.41 4.36 39.83
CA GLY A 395 12.21 4.61 40.64
C GLY A 395 11.42 3.35 41.04
N LYS A 396 11.77 2.18 40.48
CA LYS A 396 11.20 0.86 40.81
C LYS A 396 12.31 -0.03 41.36
N ASP A 397 12.70 0.26 42.59
CA ASP A 397 13.63 -0.45 43.48
C ASP A 397 14.02 -1.90 43.05
N ASN A 398 15.17 -2.03 42.37
CA ASN A 398 16.10 -3.17 42.40
C ASN A 398 17.22 -2.99 41.34
N SER A 399 18.25 -2.22 41.67
CA SER A 399 19.38 -1.94 40.78
C SER A 399 20.28 -3.14 40.47
N LYS A 400 20.17 -4.25 41.22
CA LYS A 400 21.07 -5.42 41.10
C LYS A 400 20.71 -6.43 40.00
N ASN A 401 19.52 -6.33 39.38
CA ASN A 401 19.10 -7.27 38.31
C ASN A 401 19.31 -6.74 36.88
N LEU A 402 19.85 -5.53 36.72
CA LEU A 402 19.97 -4.85 35.42
C LEU A 402 21.15 -5.36 34.58
N GLU A 403 22.31 -5.58 35.20
CA GLU A 403 23.50 -6.09 34.51
C GLU A 403 23.28 -7.52 33.98
N SER A 404 22.49 -8.33 34.69
CA SER A 404 22.18 -9.72 34.29
C SER A 404 21.11 -9.81 33.19
N GLN A 405 20.10 -8.93 33.17
CA GLN A 405 19.02 -8.97 32.16
C GLN A 405 19.39 -8.29 30.84
N TYR A 406 20.19 -7.23 30.87
CA TYR A 406 20.51 -6.43 29.69
C TYR A 406 21.93 -6.64 29.16
N GLY A 407 22.76 -7.44 29.83
CA GLY A 407 24.07 -7.86 29.31
C GLY A 407 25.08 -6.72 29.16
N PHE A 408 24.87 -5.60 29.84
CA PHE A 408 25.85 -4.52 29.93
C PHE A 408 26.75 -4.82 31.13
N GLY A 409 28.00 -5.23 30.87
CA GLY A 409 28.98 -5.46 31.94
C GLY A 409 29.94 -6.65 31.77
N ARG A 410 30.02 -7.32 30.60
CA ARG A 410 31.21 -8.15 30.35
C ARG A 410 32.33 -7.23 29.89
N GLU A 411 33.26 -6.97 30.80
CA GLU A 411 34.61 -6.54 30.45
C GLU A 411 35.10 -7.39 29.26
N ALA A 412 35.72 -6.74 28.27
CA ALA A 412 36.38 -7.44 27.19
C ALA A 412 37.28 -8.52 27.81
N PRO A 413 37.28 -9.77 27.29
CA PRO A 413 38.23 -10.76 27.76
C PRO A 413 39.62 -10.17 27.62
N GLN A 414 40.31 -10.03 28.75
CA GLN A 414 41.72 -9.65 28.76
C GLN A 414 42.47 -10.65 27.87
N PRO A 415 43.29 -10.19 26.92
CA PRO A 415 44.07 -11.10 26.09
C PRO A 415 45.00 -11.91 26.98
N GLU A 416 44.96 -13.24 26.85
CA GLU A 416 45.92 -14.18 27.44
C GLU A 416 47.32 -14.01 26.83
#